data_AF-A0A7X6BJQ9-F1
#
_entry.id   AF-A0A7X6BJQ9-F1
#
_cell.length_a   1.000
_cell.length_b   1.000
_cell.length_c   1.000
_cell.angle_alpha   90.00
_cell.angle_beta   90.00
_cell.angle_gamma   90.00
#
_symmetry.space_group_name_H-M   'P 1'
#
loop_
_entity.id
_entity.type
_entity.pdbx_description
1 polymer ?
#
loop_
_entity_poly.entity_id
_entity_poly.type
_entity_poly.pdbx_seq_one_letter_code
_entity_poly.pdbx_strand_id
1 'polypeptide(L)'
;MKKSKKYIIITNTYLALYKLCVSVLVILLLVISNQVTLSAQTNNSETEKNDTIPADKNRYIYLKKRLLLDFDILLQPRQQIYFGPILQIKSNENEYYNVFLDYRRGELQQLIVYSKENLRKLPIPQFKTTSGEQEINIKLTLFQQKKEFIIQLGDTLYTINNLGFNPKAGYKFTFTADKEQVLDPSGNPALQISNIRFIETTDKHIPKSIWYWFVFILIIDLLIFSGVHIRKKLLRRKQTASAVQLENELETIPDSLPAYSPRTTNAIYLFGGFHIYDAEGNNITKKFTPLLKELFLLLVTHTPEKGITSERLKEILWFDKTEQSAKNNRAVNIGKLRSILDTLGENEVSNKTGSWELFLNPETIYIDYYDYLTLYSKGKLSSREDILKLLQLTRQGGFLSDTGYEWLDRFKATVSDYIIDTLVSYSTISVNTIMEPDLALQIADSISVFDQLNEHALQLRINAYAALGKHSLAKKSYEKFTKEYLNAYGEKFNKSFTDFR
;
A
#
# COMPACT_ATOMS: atom_id res chain seq x y z
N MET A 1 -5.90 -16.91 36.53
CA MET A 1 -6.33 -15.65 35.87
C MET A 1 -5.23 -14.77 35.24
N LYS A 2 -3.94 -14.82 35.62
CA LYS A 2 -2.87 -14.04 34.95
C LYS A 2 -2.29 -14.65 33.65
N LYS A 3 -2.55 -15.92 33.35
CA LYS A 3 -2.01 -16.62 32.16
C LYS A 3 -2.85 -16.45 30.87
N SER A 4 -4.16 -16.21 30.99
CA SER A 4 -5.08 -16.14 29.82
C SER A 4 -5.11 -14.75 29.15
N LYS A 5 -5.15 -13.65 29.93
CA LYS A 5 -5.01 -12.28 29.39
C LYS A 5 -3.66 -12.03 28.70
N LYS A 6 -2.60 -12.75 29.10
CA LYS A 6 -1.31 -12.74 28.38
C LYS A 6 -1.46 -13.31 26.96
N TYR A 7 -2.19 -14.40 26.76
CA TYR A 7 -2.23 -15.08 25.46
C TYR A 7 -2.97 -14.31 24.34
N ILE A 8 -4.08 -13.63 24.65
CA ILE A 8 -4.88 -12.87 23.67
C ILE A 8 -4.23 -11.53 23.32
N ILE A 9 -3.66 -10.84 24.31
CA ILE A 9 -2.90 -9.60 24.07
C ILE A 9 -1.62 -9.92 23.28
N ILE A 10 -0.93 -11.02 23.59
CA ILE A 10 0.28 -11.45 22.86
C ILE A 10 -0.04 -11.80 21.39
N THR A 11 -1.19 -12.41 21.08
CA THR A 11 -1.49 -12.83 19.69
C THR A 11 -1.89 -11.69 18.76
N ASN A 12 -2.69 -10.72 19.23
CA ASN A 12 -3.04 -9.54 18.43
C ASN A 12 -1.88 -8.55 18.30
N THR A 13 -1.06 -8.39 19.35
CA THR A 13 0.17 -7.58 19.25
C THR A 13 1.18 -8.22 18.31
N TYR A 14 1.35 -9.56 18.33
CA TYR A 14 2.21 -10.25 17.36
C TYR A 14 1.76 -10.07 15.92
N LEU A 15 0.46 -10.10 15.62
CA LEU A 15 -0.04 -9.90 14.25
C LEU A 15 0.16 -8.46 13.76
N ALA A 16 0.02 -7.48 14.66
CA ALA A 16 0.27 -6.07 14.35
C ALA A 16 1.78 -5.79 14.18
N LEU A 17 2.63 -6.32 15.07
CA LEU A 17 4.10 -6.25 14.97
C LEU A 17 4.61 -6.97 13.72
N TYR A 18 4.02 -8.11 13.36
CA TYR A 18 4.35 -8.84 12.14
C TYR A 18 4.04 -8.01 10.88
N LYS A 19 2.84 -7.43 10.79
CA LYS A 19 2.46 -6.55 9.68
C LYS A 19 3.40 -5.34 9.60
N LEU A 20 3.74 -4.74 10.74
CA LEU A 20 4.67 -3.61 10.83
C LEU A 20 6.06 -4.01 10.32
N CYS A 21 6.60 -5.14 10.77
CA CYS A 21 7.91 -5.66 10.35
C CYS A 21 7.94 -5.97 8.84
N VAL A 22 6.90 -6.58 8.29
CA VAL A 22 6.81 -6.85 6.85
C VAL A 22 6.74 -5.55 6.04
N SER A 23 5.95 -4.57 6.49
CA SER A 23 5.90 -3.25 5.82
C SER A 23 7.24 -2.51 5.87
N VAL A 24 7.96 -2.56 7.00
CA VAL A 24 9.30 -1.95 7.14
C VAL A 24 10.31 -2.67 6.25
N LEU A 25 10.24 -4.01 6.14
CA LEU A 25 11.11 -4.79 5.26
C LEU A 25 10.86 -4.47 3.78
N VAL A 26 9.59 -4.32 3.37
CA VAL A 26 9.22 -3.93 1.99
C VAL A 26 9.66 -2.50 1.68
N ILE A 27 9.52 -1.57 2.62
CA ILE A 27 10.03 -0.20 2.46
C ILE A 27 11.55 -0.19 2.35
N LEU A 28 12.27 -0.96 3.19
CA LEU A 28 13.72 -1.09 3.08
C LEU A 28 14.15 -1.70 1.73
N LEU A 29 13.42 -2.69 1.22
CA LEU A 29 13.69 -3.30 -0.09
C LEU A 29 13.43 -2.32 -1.25
N LEU A 30 12.37 -1.49 -1.15
CA LEU A 30 12.06 -0.45 -2.15
C LEU A 30 13.06 0.71 -2.12
N VAL A 31 13.53 1.10 -0.93
CA VAL A 31 14.58 2.14 -0.77
C VAL A 31 15.92 1.65 -1.32
N ILE A 32 16.20 0.34 -1.26
CA ILE A 32 17.40 -0.25 -1.84
C ILE A 32 17.28 -0.42 -3.38
N SER A 33 16.07 -0.58 -3.94
CA SER A 33 15.89 -0.76 -5.39
C SER A 33 15.77 0.53 -6.20
N ASN A 34 15.37 1.66 -5.59
CA ASN A 34 15.10 2.92 -6.31
C ASN A 34 16.24 3.94 -6.22
N GLN A 35 17.49 3.52 -6.42
CA GLN A 35 18.56 4.44 -6.78
C GLN A 35 18.95 4.27 -8.24
N VAL A 36 18.31 5.10 -9.09
CA VAL A 36 18.81 5.77 -10.29
C VAL A 36 17.65 5.95 -11.28
N THR A 37 17.20 7.19 -11.46
CA THR A 37 17.06 7.89 -12.75
C THR A 37 16.35 9.22 -12.51
N LEU A 38 17.09 10.32 -12.56
CA LEU A 38 16.53 11.66 -12.78
C LEU A 38 17.45 12.37 -13.77
N SER A 39 16.95 12.49 -15.00
CA SER A 39 17.49 13.32 -16.06
C SER A 39 17.20 14.79 -15.73
N ALA A 40 18.19 15.66 -15.85
CA ALA A 40 17.97 17.10 -15.93
C ALA A 40 18.90 17.70 -16.99
N GLN A 41 18.28 18.41 -17.94
CA GLN A 41 18.91 19.30 -18.92
C GLN A 41 19.68 20.41 -18.21
N THR A 42 20.89 20.69 -18.69
CA THR A 42 21.75 21.79 -18.22
C THR A 42 21.37 23.12 -18.87
N ASN A 43 21.19 24.13 -18.04
CA ASN A 43 21.51 25.53 -18.35
C ASN A 43 22.37 26.08 -17.20
N ASN A 44 23.22 27.04 -17.58
CA ASN A 44 24.44 27.45 -16.91
C ASN A 44 24.35 27.89 -15.44
N SER A 45 25.53 27.79 -14.81
CA SER A 45 26.00 28.55 -13.64
C SER A 45 25.15 28.43 -12.39
N GLU A 46 25.42 27.39 -11.60
CA GLU A 46 25.66 27.47 -10.15
C GLU A 46 26.04 26.05 -9.67
N THR A 47 27.08 25.97 -8.86
CA THR A 47 27.62 24.73 -8.30
C THR A 47 26.60 24.06 -7.39
N GLU A 48 25.84 23.11 -7.95
CA GLU A 48 25.02 22.19 -7.18
C GLU A 48 25.86 21.03 -6.64
N LYS A 49 25.67 20.85 -5.34
CA LYS A 49 26.39 20.00 -4.40
C LYS A 49 26.23 18.51 -4.76
N ASN A 50 27.10 17.99 -5.62
CA ASN A 50 27.34 16.56 -5.81
C ASN A 50 28.83 16.33 -6.11
N ASP A 51 29.57 15.83 -5.11
CA ASP A 51 30.90 15.20 -5.19
C ASP A 51 31.95 15.83 -6.13
N THR A 52 31.91 17.14 -6.29
CA THR A 52 33.02 17.93 -6.84
C THR A 52 33.94 18.34 -5.70
N ILE A 53 35.22 17.94 -5.79
CA ILE A 53 36.43 18.43 -5.08
C ILE A 53 36.14 19.15 -3.75
N PRO A 54 36.64 18.66 -2.59
CA PRO A 54 36.50 19.39 -1.34
C PRO A 54 36.94 20.86 -1.53
N ALA A 55 36.04 21.81 -1.26
CA ALA A 55 36.29 23.25 -1.38
C ALA A 55 37.51 23.73 -0.56
N ASP A 56 37.97 22.90 0.38
CA ASP A 56 39.18 23.11 1.14
C ASP A 56 40.40 22.61 0.36
N LYS A 57 41.14 23.56 -0.23
CA LYS A 57 42.37 23.35 -0.99
C LYS A 57 43.47 22.59 -0.21
N ASN A 58 43.29 22.24 1.07
CA ASN A 58 44.30 21.57 1.91
C ASN A 58 43.95 20.16 2.40
N ARG A 59 42.84 19.54 2.00
CA ARG A 59 42.51 18.17 2.44
C ARG A 59 43.15 17.08 1.57
N TYR A 60 43.71 16.07 2.23
CA TYR A 60 44.11 14.80 1.61
C TYR A 60 42.90 13.87 1.48
N ILE A 61 42.77 13.21 0.33
CA ILE A 61 41.75 12.20 0.04
C ILE A 61 42.33 10.82 0.35
N TYR A 62 41.74 10.12 1.32
CA TYR A 62 42.11 8.75 1.67
C TYR A 62 41.25 7.79 0.86
N LEU A 63 41.89 7.03 -0.04
CA LEU A 63 41.21 6.07 -0.89
C LEU A 63 40.62 4.94 -0.04
N LYS A 64 39.36 4.53 -0.29
CA LYS A 64 38.76 3.34 0.34
C LYS A 64 38.67 2.10 -0.55
N LYS A 65 38.50 2.26 -1.87
CA LYS A 65 38.60 1.16 -2.86
C LYS A 65 39.04 1.64 -4.25
N ARG A 66 38.23 2.49 -4.90
CA ARG A 66 38.57 3.14 -6.18
C ARG A 66 38.21 4.62 -6.15
N LEU A 67 39.03 5.40 -6.82
CA LEU A 67 38.79 6.80 -7.11
C LEU A 67 38.76 6.98 -8.61
N LEU A 68 37.71 7.63 -9.11
CA LEU A 68 37.62 8.04 -10.50
C LEU A 68 37.68 9.57 -10.56
N LEU A 69 38.60 10.07 -11.39
CA LEU A 69 38.79 11.47 -11.71
C LEU A 69 38.59 11.64 -13.22
N ASP A 70 37.56 12.38 -13.60
CA ASP A 70 37.16 12.62 -15.00
C ASP A 70 37.26 14.13 -15.27
N PHE A 71 37.96 14.54 -16.33
CA PHE A 71 38.10 15.95 -16.70
C PHE A 71 38.43 16.11 -18.19
N ASP A 72 38.09 17.28 -18.72
CA ASP A 72 38.33 17.64 -20.11
C ASP A 72 39.47 18.67 -20.22
N ILE A 73 40.31 18.52 -21.24
CA ILE A 73 41.35 19.47 -21.63
C ILE A 73 40.96 20.07 -22.98
N LEU A 74 40.85 21.39 -23.04
CA LEU A 74 40.65 22.14 -24.27
C LEU A 74 41.93 22.91 -24.62
N LEU A 75 42.54 22.58 -25.76
CA LEU A 75 43.70 23.30 -26.31
C LEU A 75 43.24 24.47 -27.20
N GLN A 76 43.86 25.64 -27.03
CA GLN A 76 43.55 26.81 -27.85
C GLN A 76 43.96 26.59 -29.32
N PRO A 77 43.15 26.99 -30.32
CA PRO A 77 43.40 26.71 -31.75
C PRO A 77 44.74 27.21 -32.31
N ARG A 78 45.33 28.23 -31.69
CA ARG A 78 46.60 28.84 -32.10
C ARG A 78 47.83 28.16 -31.49
N GLN A 79 47.65 27.24 -30.55
CA GLN A 79 48.76 26.58 -29.87
C GLN A 79 49.37 25.50 -30.76
N GLN A 80 50.63 25.70 -31.17
CA GLN A 80 51.36 24.74 -32.01
C GLN A 80 52.12 23.70 -31.19
N ILE A 81 52.62 24.09 -30.02
CA ILE A 81 53.42 23.26 -29.11
C ILE A 81 52.99 23.54 -27.68
N TYR A 82 52.78 22.50 -26.89
CA TYR A 82 52.58 22.58 -25.45
C TYR A 82 53.36 21.46 -24.76
N PHE A 83 54.17 21.82 -23.76
CA PHE A 83 54.78 20.86 -22.85
C PHE A 83 54.65 21.38 -21.43
N GLY A 84 53.86 20.72 -20.59
CA GLY A 84 53.60 21.21 -19.24
C GLY A 84 52.82 20.24 -18.34
N PRO A 85 52.88 20.43 -17.02
CA PRO A 85 52.17 19.60 -16.06
C PRO A 85 50.68 19.96 -16.04
N ILE A 86 49.83 18.98 -16.31
CA ILE A 86 48.36 19.16 -16.30
C ILE A 86 47.76 18.77 -14.94
N LEU A 87 48.33 17.76 -14.27
CA LEU A 87 47.85 17.28 -12.97
C LEU A 87 49.05 16.87 -12.10
N GLN A 88 49.06 17.36 -10.87
CA GLN A 88 49.97 16.94 -9.82
C GLN A 88 49.17 16.25 -8.71
N ILE A 89 49.62 15.06 -8.32
CA ILE A 89 49.07 14.29 -7.21
C ILE A 89 50.16 14.19 -6.14
N LYS A 90 49.88 14.71 -4.94
CA LYS A 90 50.80 14.71 -3.80
C LYS A 90 50.27 13.80 -2.68
N SER A 91 51.07 12.87 -2.23
CA SER A 91 50.81 12.05 -1.03
C SER A 91 51.09 12.84 0.25
N ASN A 92 50.41 12.50 1.35
CA ASN A 92 50.75 12.97 2.70
C ASN A 92 52.13 12.48 3.17
N GLU A 93 52.71 11.49 2.51
CA GLU A 93 54.09 11.01 2.69
C GLU A 93 55.11 11.77 1.81
N ASN A 94 54.71 12.91 1.20
CA ASN A 94 55.54 13.74 0.29
C ASN A 94 55.99 13.06 -1.02
N GLU A 95 55.35 11.97 -1.43
CA GLU A 95 55.53 11.39 -2.77
C GLU A 95 54.70 12.14 -3.83
N TYR A 96 55.26 12.32 -5.03
CA TYR A 96 54.66 13.08 -6.12
C TYR A 96 54.42 12.22 -7.36
N TYR A 97 53.24 12.40 -7.96
CA TYR A 97 52.86 11.80 -9.23
C TYR A 97 52.40 12.93 -10.14
N ASN A 98 53.12 13.16 -11.22
CA ASN A 98 52.86 14.25 -12.14
C ASN A 98 52.43 13.68 -13.49
N VAL A 99 51.39 14.26 -14.05
CA VAL A 99 50.93 14.01 -15.42
C VAL A 99 51.24 15.24 -16.24
N PHE A 100 52.05 15.06 -17.29
CA PHE A 100 52.39 16.09 -18.26
C PHE A 100 51.69 15.81 -19.57
N LEU A 101 51.35 16.87 -20.28
CA LEU A 101 50.92 16.83 -21.67
C LEU A 101 52.08 17.30 -22.55
N ASP A 102 52.46 16.46 -23.52
CA ASP A 102 53.39 16.79 -24.60
C ASP A 102 52.60 16.78 -25.90
N TYR A 103 52.25 17.97 -26.35
CA TYR A 103 51.44 18.23 -27.54
C TYR A 103 52.28 19.02 -28.55
N ARG A 104 52.37 18.49 -29.76
CA ARG A 104 53.00 19.15 -30.90
C ARG A 104 52.15 18.90 -32.12
N ARG A 105 51.68 19.96 -32.76
CA ARG A 105 50.80 19.84 -33.93
C ARG A 105 51.55 19.13 -35.06
N GLY A 106 50.98 18.04 -35.55
CA GLY A 106 51.56 17.23 -36.63
C GLY A 106 52.57 16.16 -36.18
N GLU A 107 52.90 16.08 -34.89
CA GLU A 107 53.73 15.02 -34.31
C GLU A 107 52.89 14.11 -33.39
N LEU A 108 53.52 13.03 -32.89
CA LEU A 108 52.91 12.15 -31.88
C LEU A 108 52.69 12.91 -30.58
N GLN A 109 51.42 13.05 -30.20
CA GLN A 109 51.00 13.65 -28.94
C GLN A 109 51.02 12.58 -27.85
N GLN A 110 51.42 12.91 -26.63
CA GLN A 110 51.52 11.95 -25.54
C GLN A 110 51.26 12.55 -24.16
N LEU A 111 50.71 11.74 -23.27
CA LEU A 111 50.73 12.01 -21.83
C LEU A 111 51.96 11.35 -21.21
N ILE A 112 52.69 12.10 -20.39
CA ILE A 112 53.82 11.57 -19.63
C ILE A 112 53.41 11.49 -18.17
N VAL A 113 53.33 10.27 -17.66
CA VAL A 113 53.02 9.98 -16.26
C VAL A 113 54.34 9.67 -15.57
N TYR A 114 54.66 10.48 -14.57
CA TYR A 114 55.93 10.40 -13.84
C TYR A 114 55.67 10.22 -12.34
N SER A 115 56.33 9.23 -11.75
CA SER A 115 56.49 9.06 -10.31
C SER A 115 57.96 8.78 -10.00
N LYS A 116 58.32 8.74 -8.70
CA LYS A 116 59.70 8.55 -8.23
C LYS A 116 60.45 7.38 -8.87
N GLU A 117 59.74 6.30 -9.21
CA GLU A 117 60.33 5.05 -9.72
C GLU A 117 59.84 4.67 -11.13
N ASN A 118 58.88 5.41 -11.69
CA ASN A 118 58.25 5.05 -12.97
C ASN A 118 58.02 6.26 -13.86
N LEU A 119 58.42 6.13 -15.13
CA LEU A 119 58.04 7.05 -16.21
C LEU A 119 57.33 6.27 -17.31
N ARG A 120 56.12 6.69 -17.66
CA ARG A 120 55.33 6.12 -18.76
C ARG A 120 54.91 7.21 -19.73
N LYS A 121 55.16 6.98 -21.01
CA LYS A 121 54.68 7.82 -22.11
C LYS A 121 53.49 7.11 -22.76
N LEU A 122 52.36 7.78 -22.83
CA LEU A 122 51.10 7.24 -23.32
C LEU A 122 50.67 8.03 -24.56
N PRO A 123 50.69 7.44 -25.77
CA PRO A 123 50.24 8.12 -26.97
C PRO A 123 48.79 8.56 -26.86
N ILE A 124 48.50 9.80 -27.26
CA ILE A 124 47.13 10.30 -27.35
C ILE A 124 46.59 9.92 -28.74
N PRO A 125 45.46 9.19 -28.83
CA PRO A 125 44.86 8.85 -30.12
C PRO A 125 44.51 10.10 -30.93
N GLN A 126 44.59 10.02 -32.26
CA GLN A 126 44.18 11.14 -33.12
C GLN A 126 42.66 11.34 -33.04
N PHE A 127 42.24 12.49 -32.52
CA PHE A 127 40.82 12.87 -32.45
C PHE A 127 40.40 13.62 -33.72
N LYS A 128 39.18 13.37 -34.23
CA LYS A 128 38.61 14.12 -35.35
C LYS A 128 38.29 15.55 -34.88
N THR A 129 38.99 16.55 -35.38
CA THR A 129 38.74 17.97 -35.06
C THR A 129 37.73 18.56 -36.05
N THR A 130 36.56 18.98 -35.57
CA THR A 130 35.50 19.55 -36.43
C THR A 130 35.59 21.09 -36.54
N SER A 131 36.38 21.75 -35.70
CA SER A 131 36.41 23.23 -35.58
C SER A 131 37.80 23.83 -35.35
N GLY A 132 38.88 23.05 -35.45
CA GLY A 132 40.24 23.52 -35.13
C GLY A 132 40.57 23.59 -33.64
N GLU A 133 39.58 23.36 -32.77
CA GLU A 133 39.75 23.09 -31.34
C GLU A 133 39.91 21.59 -31.11
N GLN A 134 40.87 21.20 -30.27
CA GLN A 134 41.07 19.81 -29.87
C GLN A 134 40.71 19.65 -28.40
N GLU A 135 39.60 18.94 -28.14
CA GLU A 135 39.16 18.55 -26.82
C GLU A 135 39.65 17.13 -26.50
N ILE A 136 40.27 16.95 -25.35
CA ILE A 136 40.80 15.67 -24.87
C ILE A 136 40.12 15.36 -23.54
N ASN A 137 39.22 14.37 -23.54
CA ASN A 137 38.67 13.82 -22.30
C ASN A 137 39.66 12.83 -21.67
N ILE A 138 39.99 13.05 -20.41
CA ILE A 138 40.91 12.22 -19.62
C ILE A 138 40.17 11.66 -18.41
N LYS A 139 40.09 10.32 -18.36
CA LYS A 139 39.56 9.59 -17.20
C LYS A 139 40.67 8.84 -16.49
N LEU A 140 40.94 9.22 -15.25
CA LEU A 140 41.90 8.58 -14.37
C LEU A 140 41.16 7.73 -13.34
N THR A 141 41.42 6.43 -13.32
CA THR A 141 40.87 5.52 -12.32
C THR A 141 42.00 4.91 -11.49
N LEU A 142 41.99 5.21 -10.20
CA LEU A 142 42.96 4.68 -9.24
C LEU A 142 42.31 3.57 -8.41
N PHE A 143 42.86 2.35 -8.50
CA PHE A 143 42.40 1.19 -7.71
C PHE A 143 43.36 0.91 -6.56
N GLN A 144 42.91 1.18 -5.34
CA GLN A 144 43.71 1.06 -4.12
C GLN A 144 44.14 -0.39 -3.84
N GLN A 145 43.23 -1.35 -4.02
CA GLN A 145 43.51 -2.76 -3.69
C GLN A 145 44.39 -3.46 -4.72
N LYS A 146 44.44 -2.94 -5.95
CA LYS A 146 45.17 -3.56 -7.06
C LYS A 146 46.51 -2.88 -7.37
N LYS A 147 46.82 -1.73 -6.75
CA LYS A 147 47.96 -0.86 -7.12
C LYS A 147 47.99 -0.54 -8.63
N GLU A 148 46.81 -0.47 -9.23
CA GLU A 148 46.60 -0.22 -10.65
C GLU A 148 46.15 1.23 -10.84
N PHE A 149 46.79 1.91 -11.80
CA PHE A 149 46.39 3.23 -12.26
C PHE A 149 45.96 3.12 -13.72
N ILE A 150 44.68 3.36 -13.98
CA ILE A 150 44.11 3.30 -15.32
C ILE A 150 43.91 4.71 -15.84
N ILE A 151 44.43 4.99 -17.03
CA ILE A 151 44.20 6.24 -17.77
C ILE A 151 43.44 5.89 -19.04
N GLN A 152 42.23 6.43 -19.18
CA GLN A 152 41.44 6.33 -20.39
C GLN A 152 41.46 7.66 -21.13
N LEU A 153 41.79 7.59 -22.42
CA LEU A 153 41.83 8.71 -23.37
C LEU A 153 40.90 8.37 -24.54
N GLY A 154 39.71 8.97 -24.57
CA GLY A 154 38.64 8.53 -25.46
C GLY A 154 38.32 7.04 -25.27
N ASP A 155 38.47 6.24 -26.32
CA ASP A 155 38.25 4.78 -26.30
C ASP A 155 39.49 3.97 -25.89
N THR A 156 40.66 4.60 -25.79
CA THR A 156 41.92 3.91 -25.48
C THR A 156 42.15 3.87 -23.97
N LEU A 157 42.45 2.68 -23.43
CA LEU A 157 42.68 2.44 -22.01
C LEU A 157 44.13 1.99 -21.76
N TYR A 158 44.83 2.73 -20.91
CA TYR A 158 46.19 2.45 -20.47
C TYR A 158 46.20 2.02 -19.01
N THR A 159 46.61 0.78 -18.74
CA THR A 159 46.79 0.27 -17.37
C THR A 159 48.26 0.37 -16.97
N ILE A 160 48.55 1.13 -15.93
CA ILE A 160 49.87 1.23 -15.33
C ILE A 160 49.87 0.51 -13.98
N ASN A 161 50.60 -0.60 -13.94
CA ASN A 161 50.77 -1.37 -12.72
C ASN A 161 51.92 -0.79 -11.90
N ASN A 162 51.77 -0.80 -10.58
CA ASN A 162 52.84 -0.49 -9.62
C ASN A 162 53.45 0.92 -9.78
N LEU A 163 52.62 1.95 -9.98
CA LEU A 163 53.09 3.35 -10.07
C LEU A 163 53.68 3.88 -8.74
N GLY A 164 53.53 3.15 -7.64
CA GLY A 164 54.04 3.51 -6.31
C GLY A 164 52.97 3.96 -5.31
N PHE A 165 51.69 3.97 -5.70
CA PHE A 165 50.58 4.37 -4.82
C PHE A 165 50.50 3.48 -3.56
N ASN A 166 50.62 4.12 -2.39
CA ASN A 166 50.41 3.52 -1.08
C ASN A 166 48.91 3.57 -0.74
N PRO A 167 48.24 2.42 -0.58
CA PRO A 167 46.82 2.38 -0.30
C PRO A 167 46.45 3.01 1.05
N LYS A 168 47.39 3.16 2.00
CA LYS A 168 47.11 3.75 3.32
C LYS A 168 47.35 5.25 3.37
N ALA A 169 47.93 5.83 2.31
CA ALA A 169 48.24 7.25 2.23
C ALA A 169 47.04 8.09 1.77
N GLY A 170 47.05 9.37 2.13
CA GLY A 170 46.11 10.36 1.63
C GLY A 170 46.70 11.13 0.45
N TYR A 171 45.88 11.44 -0.55
CA TYR A 171 46.31 12.07 -1.81
C TYR A 171 45.63 13.40 -2.06
N LYS A 172 46.40 14.40 -2.50
CA LYS A 172 45.93 15.73 -2.89
C LYS A 172 46.15 15.91 -4.37
N PHE A 173 45.10 16.28 -5.10
CA PHE A 173 45.11 16.49 -6.54
C PHE A 173 45.14 17.99 -6.83
N THR A 174 46.02 18.43 -7.71
CA THR A 174 46.22 19.84 -8.06
C THR A 174 46.40 19.96 -9.57
N PHE A 175 45.46 20.64 -10.22
CA PHE A 175 45.58 20.99 -11.63
C PHE A 175 46.49 22.21 -11.77
N THR A 176 47.54 22.07 -12.59
CA THR A 176 48.61 23.07 -12.74
C THR A 176 48.52 23.88 -14.03
N ALA A 177 47.60 23.53 -14.92
CA ALA A 177 47.38 24.23 -16.19
C ALA A 177 47.05 25.73 -16.03
N ASP A 178 46.52 26.12 -14.88
CA ASP A 178 45.99 27.47 -14.59
C ASP A 178 47.00 28.43 -13.92
N LYS A 179 48.26 28.03 -13.76
CA LYS A 179 49.28 28.85 -13.07
C LYS A 179 50.32 29.38 -14.03
N GLU A 180 50.07 30.58 -14.57
CA GLU A 180 51.02 31.63 -15.03
C GLU A 180 52.28 31.26 -15.87
N GLN A 181 52.54 29.99 -16.24
CA GLN A 181 53.84 29.57 -16.77
C GLN A 181 53.84 29.11 -18.23
N VAL A 182 52.69 29.01 -18.90
CA VAL A 182 52.63 28.76 -20.35
C VAL A 182 51.48 29.56 -20.94
N LEU A 183 51.73 30.85 -21.18
CA LEU A 183 50.83 31.72 -21.92
C LEU A 183 51.11 31.61 -23.42
N ASP A 184 50.07 31.77 -24.25
CA ASP A 184 50.27 32.01 -25.67
C ASP A 184 51.02 33.35 -25.89
N PRO A 185 51.52 33.65 -27.09
CA PRO A 185 52.21 34.92 -27.37
C PRO A 185 51.36 36.19 -27.09
N SER A 186 50.05 36.03 -26.84
CA SER A 186 49.08 37.09 -26.55
C SER A 186 48.70 37.17 -25.06
N GLY A 187 49.31 36.36 -24.18
CA GLY A 187 49.09 36.38 -22.73
C GLY A 187 47.88 35.57 -22.24
N ASN A 188 47.27 34.72 -23.08
CA ASN A 188 46.15 33.86 -22.67
C ASN A 188 46.64 32.47 -22.22
N PRO A 189 45.89 31.78 -21.33
CA PRO A 189 46.21 30.40 -20.96
C PRO A 189 46.25 29.48 -22.19
N ALA A 190 47.34 28.74 -22.36
CA ALA A 190 47.51 27.84 -23.51
C ALA A 190 46.53 26.66 -23.54
N LEU A 191 45.90 26.32 -22.41
CA LEU A 191 44.89 25.28 -22.29
C LEU A 191 43.87 25.63 -21.20
N GLN A 192 42.66 25.08 -21.30
CA GLN A 192 41.64 25.14 -20.26
C GLN A 192 41.27 23.73 -19.78
N ILE A 193 41.10 23.56 -18.46
CA ILE A 193 40.59 22.32 -17.86
C ILE A 193 39.16 22.54 -17.37
N SER A 194 38.25 21.67 -17.78
CA SER A 194 36.82 21.76 -17.45
C SER A 194 36.23 20.43 -17.01
N ASN A 195 34.99 20.45 -16.51
CA ASN A 195 34.17 19.27 -16.20
C ASN A 195 34.80 18.26 -15.21
N ILE A 196 35.54 18.76 -14.21
CA ILE A 196 36.25 17.91 -13.26
C ILE A 196 35.26 17.20 -12.31
N ARG A 197 35.17 15.86 -12.37
CA ARG A 197 34.35 15.02 -11.48
C ARG A 197 35.22 14.09 -10.65
N PHE A 198 34.93 14.02 -9.36
CA PHE A 198 35.59 13.10 -8.42
C PHE A 198 34.57 12.10 -7.87
N ILE A 199 34.78 10.81 -8.08
CA ILE A 199 33.87 9.76 -7.60
C ILE A 199 34.64 8.78 -6.71
N GLU A 200 34.36 8.80 -5.41
CA GLU A 200 34.84 7.79 -4.46
C GLU A 200 33.76 6.74 -4.25
N THR A 201 33.98 5.51 -4.75
CA THR A 201 32.98 4.46 -4.52
C THR A 201 33.30 3.68 -3.26
N THR A 202 32.42 3.77 -2.27
CA THR A 202 32.41 2.90 -1.10
C THR A 202 31.46 1.73 -1.36
N ASP A 203 31.98 0.61 -1.85
CA ASP A 203 31.19 -0.63 -1.88
C ASP A 203 30.96 -1.11 -0.44
N LYS A 204 29.74 -0.92 0.07
CA LYS A 204 29.28 -1.63 1.26
C LYS A 204 29.19 -3.11 0.91
N HIS A 205 30.21 -3.87 1.30
CA HIS A 205 30.16 -5.32 1.28
C HIS A 205 29.14 -5.78 2.32
N ILE A 206 27.90 -6.01 1.90
CA ILE A 206 26.92 -6.72 2.74
C ILE A 206 27.36 -8.19 2.70
N PRO A 207 27.83 -8.79 3.81
CA PRO A 207 28.28 -10.18 3.80
C PRO A 207 27.13 -11.09 3.38
N LYS A 208 27.40 -12.04 2.47
CA LYS A 208 26.41 -13.03 1.97
C LYS A 208 25.69 -13.79 3.09
N SER A 209 26.30 -13.86 4.29
CA SER A 209 25.71 -14.37 5.53
C SER A 209 24.37 -13.71 5.89
N ILE A 210 24.25 -12.40 5.71
CA ILE A 210 23.04 -11.63 6.05
C ILE A 210 21.86 -12.03 5.15
N TRP A 211 22.12 -12.41 3.89
CA TRP A 211 21.07 -12.88 2.99
C TRP A 211 20.45 -14.21 3.45
N TYR A 212 21.25 -15.12 4.01
CA TYR A 212 20.74 -16.38 4.56
C TYR A 212 19.86 -16.15 5.79
N TRP A 213 20.15 -15.14 6.62
CA TRP A 213 19.30 -14.76 7.75
C TRP A 213 17.94 -14.21 7.30
N PHE A 214 17.89 -13.41 6.22
CA PHE A 214 16.62 -12.95 5.66
C PHE A 214 15.78 -14.09 5.09
N VAL A 215 16.41 -15.02 4.36
CA VAL A 215 15.71 -16.20 3.83
C VAL A 215 15.22 -17.11 4.97
N PHE A 216 16.02 -17.29 6.02
CA PHE A 216 15.65 -18.08 7.19
C PHE A 216 14.45 -17.48 7.95
N ILE A 217 14.45 -16.17 8.19
CA ILE A 217 13.32 -15.46 8.81
C ILE A 217 12.06 -15.59 7.94
N LEU A 218 12.18 -15.45 6.62
CA LEU A 218 11.06 -15.57 5.69
C LEU A 218 10.46 -17.00 5.69
N ILE A 219 11.30 -18.04 5.79
CA ILE A 219 10.84 -19.43 5.90
C ILE A 219 10.15 -19.69 7.23
N ILE A 220 10.70 -19.20 8.35
CA ILE A 220 10.07 -19.32 9.67
C ILE A 220 8.71 -18.60 9.68
N ASP A 221 8.65 -17.40 9.11
CA ASP A 221 7.41 -16.65 8.97
C ASP A 221 6.39 -17.38 8.12
N LEU A 222 6.80 -18.00 7.01
CA LEU A 222 5.93 -18.80 6.15
C LEU A 222 5.41 -20.06 6.89
N LEU A 223 6.25 -20.69 7.71
CA LEU A 223 5.88 -21.85 8.53
C LEU A 223 4.91 -21.47 9.66
N ILE A 224 5.14 -20.35 10.34
CA ILE A 224 4.23 -19.83 11.37
C ILE A 224 2.91 -19.41 10.73
N PHE A 225 2.95 -18.69 9.61
CA PHE A 225 1.77 -18.27 8.86
C PHE A 225 0.96 -19.49 8.38
N SER A 226 1.62 -20.47 7.75
CA SER A 226 1.00 -21.73 7.32
C SER A 226 0.42 -22.51 8.51
N GLY A 227 1.16 -22.62 9.62
CA GLY A 227 0.70 -23.28 10.85
C GLY A 227 -0.54 -22.61 11.45
N VAL A 228 -0.56 -21.28 11.54
CA VAL A 228 -1.73 -20.51 12.01
C VAL A 228 -2.90 -20.64 11.04
N HIS A 229 -2.64 -20.62 9.72
CA HIS A 229 -3.68 -20.71 8.70
C HIS A 229 -4.30 -22.11 8.61
N ILE A 230 -3.49 -23.16 8.73
CA ILE A 230 -3.92 -24.56 8.82
C ILE A 230 -4.66 -24.78 10.15
N ARG A 231 -4.20 -24.23 11.27
CA ARG A 231 -4.90 -24.35 12.56
C ARG A 231 -6.23 -23.60 12.54
N LYS A 232 -6.33 -22.41 11.92
CA LYS A 232 -7.61 -21.72 11.64
C LYS A 232 -8.51 -22.54 10.71
N LYS A 233 -7.96 -23.20 9.68
CA LYS A 233 -8.71 -24.04 8.74
C LYS A 233 -9.21 -25.35 9.39
N LEU A 234 -8.44 -25.94 10.29
CA LEU A 234 -8.81 -27.15 11.04
C LEU A 234 -9.77 -26.84 12.20
N LEU A 235 -9.62 -25.71 12.88
CA LEU A 235 -10.59 -25.22 13.87
C LEU A 235 -11.90 -24.81 13.21
N ARG A 236 -11.85 -24.12 12.06
CA ARG A 236 -13.04 -23.85 11.24
C ARG A 236 -13.68 -25.13 10.74
N ARG A 237 -12.94 -26.15 10.26
CA ARG A 237 -13.51 -27.44 9.83
C ARG A 237 -14.12 -28.26 10.96
N LYS A 238 -13.56 -28.23 12.18
CA LYS A 238 -14.15 -28.87 13.36
C LYS A 238 -15.35 -28.09 13.91
N GLN A 239 -15.33 -26.76 13.83
CA GLN A 239 -16.46 -25.90 14.19
C GLN A 239 -17.56 -25.92 13.13
N THR A 240 -17.27 -25.92 11.83
CA THR A 240 -18.27 -26.07 10.77
C THR A 240 -18.75 -27.50 10.67
N ALA A 241 -17.97 -28.54 10.93
CA ALA A 241 -18.54 -29.89 10.99
C ALA A 241 -19.52 -30.06 12.16
N SER A 242 -19.20 -29.58 13.37
CA SER A 242 -20.15 -29.60 14.50
C SER A 242 -21.27 -28.55 14.39
N ALA A 243 -21.04 -27.40 13.76
CA ALA A 243 -22.08 -26.40 13.52
C ALA A 243 -23.00 -26.81 12.38
N VAL A 244 -22.49 -27.36 11.26
CA VAL A 244 -23.30 -27.95 10.17
C VAL A 244 -24.09 -29.14 10.68
N GLN A 245 -23.54 -29.97 11.56
CA GLN A 245 -24.30 -31.07 12.17
C GLN A 245 -25.38 -30.58 13.16
N LEU A 246 -25.15 -29.44 13.83
CA LEU A 246 -26.10 -28.78 14.73
C LEU A 246 -27.18 -27.97 13.96
N GLU A 247 -26.80 -27.38 12.83
CA GLU A 247 -27.64 -26.59 11.92
C GLU A 247 -28.55 -27.52 11.10
N ASN A 248 -28.02 -28.64 10.60
CA ASN A 248 -28.82 -29.70 9.98
C ASN A 248 -29.85 -30.32 10.96
N GLU A 249 -29.62 -30.27 12.27
CA GLU A 249 -30.56 -30.76 13.30
C GLU A 249 -31.58 -29.69 13.73
N LEU A 250 -31.30 -28.40 13.46
CA LEU A 250 -32.21 -27.26 13.65
C LEU A 250 -33.09 -27.03 12.40
N GLU A 251 -32.59 -27.38 11.20
CA GLU A 251 -33.30 -27.28 9.91
C GLU A 251 -34.38 -28.37 9.69
N THR A 252 -34.43 -29.44 10.50
CA THR A 252 -35.46 -30.50 10.40
C THR A 252 -36.87 -30.08 10.88
N ILE A 253 -37.19 -28.78 10.88
CA ILE A 253 -38.56 -28.29 11.08
C ILE A 253 -39.23 -28.22 9.71
N PRO A 254 -40.46 -28.75 9.53
CA PRO A 254 -41.18 -28.56 8.28
C PRO A 254 -41.32 -27.06 8.01
N ASP A 255 -40.78 -26.61 6.87
CA ASP A 255 -40.97 -25.28 6.31
C ASP A 255 -42.47 -25.02 6.15
N SER A 256 -43.09 -24.37 7.14
CA SER A 256 -44.42 -23.74 7.00
C SER A 256 -44.31 -22.31 6.50
N LEU A 257 -43.09 -21.86 6.16
CA LEU A 257 -42.87 -20.54 5.59
C LEU A 257 -43.15 -20.62 4.09
N PRO A 258 -43.93 -19.67 3.52
CA PRO A 258 -43.99 -19.54 2.08
C PRO A 258 -42.57 -19.35 1.56
N ALA A 259 -42.21 -20.10 0.51
CA ALA A 259 -40.91 -20.01 -0.14
C ALA A 259 -40.65 -18.54 -0.51
N TYR A 260 -39.74 -17.88 0.21
CA TYR A 260 -39.34 -16.52 -0.09
C TYR A 260 -38.45 -16.58 -1.35
N SER A 261 -39.03 -16.24 -2.50
CA SER A 261 -38.26 -16.01 -3.72
C SER A 261 -37.92 -14.52 -3.82
N PRO A 262 -36.66 -14.11 -3.58
CA PRO A 262 -36.28 -12.71 -3.76
C PRO A 262 -36.55 -12.29 -5.21
N ARG A 263 -37.04 -11.06 -5.38
CA ARG A 263 -37.21 -10.46 -6.71
C ARG A 263 -35.84 -10.30 -7.34
N THR A 264 -35.64 -10.92 -8.49
CA THR A 264 -34.35 -10.84 -9.19
C THR A 264 -34.34 -9.83 -10.32
N THR A 265 -35.44 -9.15 -10.67
CA THR A 265 -35.44 -8.15 -11.75
C THR A 265 -35.42 -6.73 -11.23
N ASN A 266 -34.49 -5.90 -11.73
CA ASN A 266 -34.27 -4.51 -11.30
C ASN A 266 -34.25 -4.38 -9.77
N ALA A 267 -33.35 -5.12 -9.12
CA ALA A 267 -33.35 -5.25 -7.67
C ALA A 267 -31.98 -4.96 -7.08
N ILE A 268 -31.98 -4.18 -6.00
CA ILE A 268 -30.81 -3.85 -5.18
C ILE A 268 -31.08 -4.35 -3.77
N TYR A 269 -30.21 -5.24 -3.29
CA TYR A 269 -30.24 -5.78 -1.95
C TYR A 269 -29.03 -5.28 -1.17
N LEU A 270 -29.29 -4.68 -0.02
CA LEU A 270 -28.30 -4.26 0.97
C LEU A 270 -28.42 -5.11 2.26
N PHE A 271 -29.55 -5.76 2.54
CA PHE A 271 -29.67 -6.77 3.59
C PHE A 271 -29.11 -8.11 3.11
N GLY A 272 -28.37 -8.83 3.97
CA GLY A 272 -27.66 -10.05 3.58
C GLY A 272 -26.38 -9.84 2.76
N GLY A 273 -26.04 -8.58 2.49
CA GLY A 273 -24.86 -8.20 1.70
C GLY A 273 -25.25 -7.48 0.41
N PHE A 274 -24.25 -6.91 -0.26
CA PHE A 274 -24.49 -6.08 -1.45
C PHE A 274 -24.72 -6.93 -2.70
N HIS A 275 -25.96 -6.94 -3.21
CA HIS A 275 -26.33 -7.62 -4.45
C HIS A 275 -27.17 -6.74 -5.36
N ILE A 276 -26.88 -6.77 -6.66
CA ILE A 276 -27.64 -6.01 -7.67
C ILE A 276 -27.97 -6.91 -8.86
N TYR A 277 -29.20 -6.80 -9.33
CA TYR A 277 -29.73 -7.53 -10.47
C TYR A 277 -30.35 -6.61 -11.52
N ASP A 278 -30.01 -6.84 -12.80
CA ASP A 278 -30.50 -6.06 -13.94
C ASP A 278 -31.96 -6.38 -14.34
N ALA A 279 -32.44 -5.72 -15.40
CA ALA A 279 -33.81 -5.89 -15.90
C ALA A 279 -34.10 -7.31 -16.39
N GLU A 280 -33.09 -7.98 -16.92
CA GLU A 280 -33.15 -9.38 -17.35
C GLU A 280 -33.01 -10.38 -16.18
N GLY A 281 -32.70 -9.87 -14.99
CA GLY A 281 -32.55 -10.64 -13.77
C GLY A 281 -31.17 -11.27 -13.54
N ASN A 282 -30.16 -10.83 -14.29
CA ASN A 282 -28.78 -11.26 -14.11
C ASN A 282 -28.16 -10.56 -12.90
N ASN A 283 -27.40 -11.30 -12.11
CA ASN A 283 -26.61 -10.71 -11.03
C ASN A 283 -25.44 -9.90 -11.60
N ILE A 284 -25.53 -8.58 -11.54
CA ILE A 284 -24.52 -7.65 -12.04
C ILE A 284 -23.62 -7.09 -10.93
N THR A 285 -23.71 -7.61 -9.70
CA THR A 285 -22.92 -7.18 -8.53
C THR A 285 -21.43 -7.06 -8.86
N LYS A 286 -20.88 -7.99 -9.67
CA LYS A 286 -19.46 -7.99 -10.07
C LYS A 286 -19.04 -6.80 -10.94
N LYS A 287 -19.98 -6.08 -11.57
CA LYS A 287 -19.69 -4.85 -12.31
C LYS A 287 -19.29 -3.70 -11.36
N PHE A 288 -19.66 -3.77 -10.09
CA PHE A 288 -19.26 -2.82 -9.07
C PHE A 288 -17.87 -3.19 -8.53
N THR A 289 -16.84 -2.57 -9.09
CA THR A 289 -15.48 -2.63 -8.52
C THR A 289 -15.48 -2.11 -7.07
N PRO A 290 -14.48 -2.43 -6.23
CA PRO A 290 -14.48 -1.99 -4.83
C PRO A 290 -14.71 -0.49 -4.63
N LEU A 291 -14.12 0.35 -5.49
CA LEU A 291 -14.32 1.80 -5.47
C LEU A 291 -15.73 2.21 -5.92
N LEU A 292 -16.29 1.56 -6.95
CA LEU A 292 -17.65 1.84 -7.42
C LEU A 292 -18.70 1.38 -6.41
N LYS A 293 -18.49 0.23 -5.75
CA LYS A 293 -19.32 -0.26 -4.64
C LYS A 293 -19.31 0.76 -3.50
N GLU A 294 -18.13 1.20 -3.06
CA GLU A 294 -18.03 2.18 -1.97
C GLU A 294 -18.70 3.52 -2.32
N LEU A 295 -18.46 4.04 -3.53
CA LEU A 295 -19.11 5.26 -4.02
C LEU A 295 -20.63 5.11 -4.07
N PHE A 296 -21.14 4.01 -4.61
CA PHE A 296 -22.59 3.73 -4.63
C PHE A 296 -23.16 3.70 -3.21
N LEU A 297 -22.51 3.00 -2.29
CA LEU A 297 -22.97 2.89 -0.90
C LEU A 297 -22.96 4.25 -0.20
N LEU A 298 -21.92 5.07 -0.39
CA LEU A 298 -21.89 6.44 0.12
C LEU A 298 -23.07 7.25 -0.38
N LEU A 299 -23.40 7.15 -1.67
CA LEU A 299 -24.53 7.89 -2.24
C LEU A 299 -25.88 7.36 -1.70
N VAL A 300 -26.11 6.05 -1.74
CA VAL A 300 -27.41 5.46 -1.36
C VAL A 300 -27.73 5.66 0.12
N THR A 301 -26.72 5.60 1.01
CA THR A 301 -26.94 5.78 2.45
C THR A 301 -27.04 7.25 2.89
N HIS A 302 -26.41 8.17 2.16
CA HIS A 302 -26.46 9.61 2.51
C HIS A 302 -27.57 10.38 1.80
N THR A 303 -28.07 9.90 0.66
CA THR A 303 -29.17 10.60 -0.06
C THR A 303 -30.40 10.87 0.82
N PRO A 304 -30.86 9.94 1.68
CA PRO A 304 -31.95 10.22 2.62
C PRO A 304 -31.67 11.41 3.57
N GLU A 305 -30.40 11.70 3.85
CA GLU A 305 -29.94 12.81 4.70
C GLU A 305 -29.43 14.03 3.89
N LYS A 306 -29.92 14.26 2.66
CA LYS A 306 -29.52 15.35 1.73
C LYS A 306 -28.17 15.15 1.01
N GLY A 307 -27.76 13.91 0.84
CA GLY A 307 -26.60 13.54 0.04
C GLY A 307 -25.26 13.77 0.74
N ILE A 308 -24.17 13.66 -0.03
CA ILE A 308 -22.80 13.73 0.47
C ILE A 308 -21.97 14.78 -0.28
N THR A 309 -21.25 15.63 0.44
CA THR A 309 -20.49 16.72 -0.19
C THR A 309 -19.31 16.19 -1.02
N SER A 310 -18.92 16.98 -2.03
CA SER A 310 -17.74 16.68 -2.85
C SER A 310 -16.45 16.54 -2.03
N GLU A 311 -16.32 17.34 -0.96
CA GLU A 311 -15.19 17.33 -0.05
C GLU A 311 -15.17 16.07 0.80
N ARG A 312 -16.32 15.66 1.35
CA ARG A 312 -16.43 14.42 2.12
C ARG A 312 -16.16 13.18 1.27
N LEU A 313 -16.64 13.15 0.02
CA LEU A 313 -16.30 12.08 -0.92
C LEU A 313 -14.79 12.00 -1.17
N LYS A 314 -14.10 13.14 -1.29
CA LYS A 314 -12.65 13.17 -1.44
C LYS A 314 -11.96 12.65 -0.18
N GLU A 315 -12.36 13.11 1.00
CA GLU A 315 -11.79 12.65 2.27
C GLU A 315 -11.89 11.12 2.45
N ILE A 316 -12.98 10.51 2.00
CA ILE A 316 -13.19 9.07 2.15
C ILE A 316 -12.49 8.28 1.03
N LEU A 317 -12.70 8.64 -0.24
CA LEU A 317 -12.29 7.82 -1.38
C LEU A 317 -10.92 8.20 -1.96
N TRP A 318 -10.48 9.45 -1.79
CA TRP A 318 -9.31 10.04 -2.46
C TRP A 318 -8.51 10.96 -1.53
N PHE A 319 -8.35 10.57 -0.26
CA PHE A 319 -7.71 11.39 0.78
C PHE A 319 -6.26 11.79 0.44
N ASP A 320 -5.58 10.97 -0.36
CA ASP A 320 -4.19 11.15 -0.78
C ASP A 320 -4.06 11.99 -2.07
N LYS A 321 -5.18 12.40 -2.68
CA LYS A 321 -5.19 13.11 -3.96
C LYS A 321 -5.36 14.61 -3.78
N THR A 322 -4.76 15.35 -4.70
CA THR A 322 -5.03 16.78 -4.86
C THR A 322 -6.49 17.01 -5.25
N GLU A 323 -7.02 18.20 -4.97
CA GLU A 323 -8.41 18.55 -5.28
C GLU A 323 -8.76 18.31 -6.75
N GLN A 324 -7.88 18.73 -7.66
CA GLN A 324 -8.07 18.56 -9.10
C GLN A 324 -8.08 17.07 -9.51
N SER A 325 -7.20 16.26 -8.93
CA SER A 325 -7.14 14.83 -9.21
C SER A 325 -8.38 14.10 -8.65
N ALA A 326 -8.82 14.43 -7.43
CA ALA A 326 -10.03 13.89 -6.83
C ALA A 326 -11.28 14.25 -7.66
N LYS A 327 -11.39 15.50 -8.13
CA LYS A 327 -12.48 15.95 -9.01
C LYS A 327 -12.54 15.13 -10.31
N ASN A 328 -11.41 14.92 -10.96
CA ASN A 328 -11.33 14.12 -12.19
C ASN A 328 -11.69 12.65 -11.93
N ASN A 329 -11.16 12.05 -10.86
CA ASN A 329 -11.49 10.68 -10.47
C ASN A 329 -12.99 10.52 -10.14
N ARG A 330 -13.58 11.48 -9.43
CA ARG A 330 -15.02 11.49 -9.14
C ARG A 330 -15.85 11.54 -10.42
N ALA A 331 -15.54 12.45 -11.35
CA ALA A 331 -16.26 12.55 -12.61
C ALA A 331 -16.24 11.23 -13.41
N VAL A 332 -15.06 10.59 -13.51
CA VAL A 332 -14.92 9.31 -14.21
C VAL A 332 -15.70 8.19 -13.51
N ASN A 333 -15.62 8.08 -12.19
CA ASN A 333 -16.31 7.01 -11.46
C ASN A 333 -17.83 7.22 -11.40
N ILE A 334 -18.31 8.46 -11.32
CA ILE A 334 -19.75 8.77 -11.46
C ILE A 334 -20.26 8.39 -12.85
N GLY A 335 -19.48 8.67 -13.91
CA GLY A 335 -19.84 8.26 -15.27
C GLY A 335 -19.97 6.74 -15.41
N LYS A 336 -19.01 5.99 -14.85
CA LYS A 336 -19.07 4.51 -14.79
C LYS A 336 -20.26 4.01 -13.98
N LEU A 337 -20.53 4.64 -12.84
CA LEU A 337 -21.65 4.27 -11.97
C LEU A 337 -22.99 4.45 -12.71
N ARG A 338 -23.21 5.62 -13.33
CA ARG A 338 -24.40 5.88 -14.15
C ARG A 338 -24.59 4.82 -15.23
N SER A 339 -23.54 4.51 -15.98
CA SER A 339 -23.61 3.47 -17.02
C SER A 339 -24.03 2.09 -16.50
N ILE A 340 -23.74 1.76 -15.23
CA ILE A 340 -24.22 0.51 -14.62
C ILE A 340 -25.68 0.68 -14.15
N LEU A 341 -26.01 1.79 -13.49
CA LEU A 341 -27.36 2.06 -12.99
C LEU A 341 -28.42 2.20 -14.09
N ASP A 342 -28.03 2.69 -15.27
CA ASP A 342 -28.91 2.80 -16.44
C ASP A 342 -29.44 1.44 -16.91
N THR A 343 -28.83 0.33 -16.49
CA THR A 343 -29.32 -1.03 -16.75
C THR A 343 -30.43 -1.50 -15.80
N LEU A 344 -30.71 -0.74 -14.73
CA LEU A 344 -31.69 -1.09 -13.69
C LEU A 344 -33.03 -0.36 -13.87
N GLY A 345 -33.03 0.79 -14.54
CA GLY A 345 -34.22 1.62 -14.71
C GLY A 345 -33.96 3.11 -14.47
N GLU A 346 -35.02 3.83 -14.16
CA GLU A 346 -34.97 5.27 -13.96
C GLU A 346 -34.15 5.63 -12.72
N ASN A 347 -33.04 6.32 -12.94
CA ASN A 347 -32.09 6.72 -11.92
C ASN A 347 -31.51 8.10 -12.25
N GLU A 348 -31.03 8.79 -11.22
CA GLU A 348 -30.30 10.04 -11.38
C GLU A 348 -29.20 10.14 -10.33
N VAL A 349 -27.96 10.31 -10.78
CA VAL A 349 -26.86 10.72 -9.89
C VAL A 349 -26.57 12.18 -10.19
N SER A 350 -26.85 13.09 -9.27
CA SER A 350 -26.64 14.54 -9.50
C SER A 350 -25.97 15.24 -8.33
N ASN A 351 -25.36 16.39 -8.62
CA ASN A 351 -24.81 17.27 -7.61
C ASN A 351 -25.75 18.46 -7.45
N LYS A 352 -26.45 18.51 -6.32
CA LYS A 352 -27.35 19.61 -5.94
C LYS A 352 -26.67 20.45 -4.87
N THR A 353 -26.36 21.70 -5.19
CA THR A 353 -25.80 22.67 -4.24
C THR A 353 -24.52 22.18 -3.53
N GLY A 354 -23.66 21.43 -4.24
CA GLY A 354 -22.41 20.89 -3.70
C GLY A 354 -22.51 19.48 -3.10
N SER A 355 -23.72 18.99 -2.84
CA SER A 355 -23.99 17.63 -2.35
C SER A 355 -24.36 16.69 -3.49
N TRP A 356 -23.76 15.50 -3.49
CA TRP A 356 -24.10 14.42 -4.41
C TRP A 356 -25.24 13.59 -3.86
N GLU A 357 -26.25 13.38 -4.69
CA GLU A 357 -27.42 12.57 -4.40
C GLU A 357 -27.58 11.48 -5.46
N LEU A 358 -28.14 10.35 -5.04
CA LEU A 358 -28.52 9.24 -5.90
C LEU A 358 -30.03 9.02 -5.74
N PHE A 359 -30.77 9.43 -6.76
CA PHE A 359 -32.17 9.08 -6.91
C PHE A 359 -32.28 7.76 -7.67
N LEU A 360 -33.07 6.84 -7.12
CA LEU A 360 -33.46 5.59 -7.75
C LEU A 360 -34.99 5.55 -7.71
N ASN A 361 -35.66 5.40 -8.86
CA ASN A 361 -37.12 5.38 -8.90
C ASN A 361 -37.65 4.05 -8.28
N PRO A 362 -38.30 4.07 -7.11
CA PRO A 362 -38.75 2.85 -6.43
C PRO A 362 -39.85 2.10 -7.18
N GLU A 363 -40.54 2.75 -8.12
CA GLU A 363 -41.54 2.09 -8.97
C GLU A 363 -40.90 1.15 -9.99
N THR A 364 -39.67 1.46 -10.42
CA THR A 364 -38.95 0.68 -11.45
C THR A 364 -37.85 -0.19 -10.85
N ILE A 365 -37.20 0.28 -9.78
CA ILE A 365 -36.06 -0.38 -9.11
C ILE A 365 -36.46 -0.76 -7.68
N TYR A 366 -36.49 -2.05 -7.39
CA TYR A 366 -36.68 -2.55 -6.03
C TYR A 366 -35.42 -2.34 -5.19
N ILE A 367 -35.54 -1.70 -4.03
CA ILE A 367 -34.42 -1.49 -3.10
C ILE A 367 -34.88 -1.81 -1.67
N ASP A 368 -34.36 -2.89 -1.10
CA ASP A 368 -34.73 -3.35 0.25
C ASP A 368 -34.44 -2.31 1.35
N TYR A 369 -33.40 -1.49 1.17
CA TYR A 369 -33.07 -0.40 2.07
C TYR A 369 -34.12 0.72 2.05
N TYR A 370 -34.80 0.94 0.92
CA TYR A 370 -35.88 1.93 0.84
C TYR A 370 -37.15 1.42 1.53
N ASP A 371 -37.43 0.12 1.47
CA ASP A 371 -38.48 -0.51 2.28
C ASP A 371 -38.18 -0.32 3.78
N TYR A 372 -36.93 -0.56 4.18
CA TYR A 372 -36.46 -0.30 5.55
C TYR A 372 -36.66 1.18 5.93
N LEU A 373 -36.26 2.14 5.09
CA LEU A 373 -36.40 3.57 5.37
C LEU A 373 -37.88 3.98 5.50
N THR A 374 -38.76 3.38 4.70
CA THR A 374 -40.20 3.59 4.79
C THR A 374 -40.72 3.15 6.16
N LEU A 375 -40.30 1.96 6.63
CA LEU A 375 -40.64 1.47 7.97
C LEU A 375 -40.03 2.35 9.07
N TYR A 376 -38.75 2.69 8.96
CA TYR A 376 -38.01 3.55 9.89
C TYR A 376 -38.68 4.91 10.08
N SER A 377 -39.15 5.52 8.99
CA SER A 377 -39.81 6.84 9.00
C SER A 377 -41.13 6.86 9.79
N LYS A 378 -41.79 5.70 9.96
CA LYS A 378 -42.98 5.56 10.80
C LYS A 378 -42.67 5.59 12.30
N GLY A 379 -41.40 5.51 12.69
CA GLY A 379 -40.97 5.46 14.07
C GLY A 379 -41.26 4.09 14.70
N LYS A 380 -41.92 4.09 15.86
CA LYS A 380 -42.21 2.86 16.61
C LYS A 380 -43.34 2.06 15.95
N LEU A 381 -42.99 0.93 15.32
CA LEU A 381 -43.95 0.07 14.65
C LEU A 381 -44.80 -0.70 15.67
N SER A 382 -46.12 -0.67 15.49
CA SER A 382 -47.10 -1.45 16.26
C SER A 382 -47.98 -2.34 15.37
N SER A 383 -47.99 -2.10 14.06
CA SER A 383 -48.75 -2.91 13.11
C SER A 383 -48.07 -4.25 12.87
N ARG A 384 -48.83 -5.34 12.96
CA ARG A 384 -48.36 -6.69 12.61
C ARG A 384 -47.83 -6.76 11.18
N GLU A 385 -48.50 -6.09 10.25
CA GLU A 385 -48.10 -6.09 8.83
C GLU A 385 -46.71 -5.46 8.64
N ASP A 386 -46.44 -4.34 9.30
CA ASP A 386 -45.15 -3.65 9.22
C ASP A 386 -44.03 -4.49 9.87
N ILE A 387 -44.33 -5.21 10.95
CA ILE A 387 -43.38 -6.14 11.56
C ILE A 387 -43.07 -7.32 10.64
N LEU A 388 -44.08 -7.88 9.97
CA LEU A 388 -43.84 -8.97 9.01
C LEU A 388 -42.98 -8.51 7.83
N LYS A 389 -43.16 -7.27 7.35
CA LYS A 389 -42.27 -6.65 6.34
C LYS A 389 -40.85 -6.48 6.88
N LEU A 390 -40.70 -6.02 8.12
CA LEU A 390 -39.38 -5.89 8.75
C LEU A 390 -38.68 -7.25 8.86
N LEU A 391 -39.38 -8.29 9.31
CA LEU A 391 -38.86 -9.66 9.37
C LEU A 391 -38.48 -10.19 7.98
N GLN A 392 -39.23 -9.84 6.93
CA GLN A 392 -38.91 -10.23 5.57
C GLN A 392 -37.57 -9.64 5.09
N LEU A 393 -37.25 -8.40 5.47
CA LEU A 393 -35.96 -7.76 5.15
C LEU A 393 -34.80 -8.48 5.86
N THR A 394 -34.97 -8.81 7.14
CA THR A 394 -33.91 -9.41 7.97
C THR A 394 -33.64 -10.88 7.64
N ARG A 395 -34.57 -11.57 6.97
CA ARG A 395 -34.39 -12.98 6.54
C ARG A 395 -33.17 -13.20 5.64
N GLN A 396 -32.77 -12.19 4.86
CA GLN A 396 -31.57 -12.31 4.01
C GLN A 396 -30.26 -12.14 4.80
N GLY A 397 -30.33 -11.59 6.02
CA GLY A 397 -29.19 -11.33 6.89
C GLY A 397 -29.05 -9.84 7.24
N GLY A 398 -27.97 -9.51 7.96
CA GLY A 398 -27.73 -8.15 8.44
C GLY A 398 -27.44 -7.15 7.32
N PHE A 399 -27.71 -5.87 7.58
CA PHE A 399 -27.45 -4.77 6.66
C PHE A 399 -25.96 -4.69 6.31
N LEU A 400 -25.64 -4.88 5.03
CA LEU A 400 -24.30 -4.87 4.44
C LEU A 400 -23.30 -5.75 5.21
N SER A 401 -23.75 -6.92 5.67
CA SER A 401 -22.98 -7.85 6.52
C SER A 401 -21.66 -8.32 5.89
N ASP A 402 -21.55 -8.29 4.56
CA ASP A 402 -20.36 -8.65 3.77
C ASP A 402 -19.35 -7.50 3.58
N THR A 403 -19.67 -6.29 4.05
CA THR A 403 -18.95 -5.06 3.73
C THR A 403 -18.35 -4.42 4.98
N GLY A 404 -17.07 -4.03 4.97
CA GLY A 404 -16.34 -3.57 6.17
C GLY A 404 -15.69 -2.20 6.05
N TYR A 405 -16.40 -1.19 5.55
CA TYR A 405 -15.91 0.19 5.51
C TYR A 405 -16.12 0.87 6.88
N GLU A 406 -15.11 1.59 7.38
CA GLU A 406 -15.15 2.24 8.70
C GLU A 406 -16.31 3.24 8.83
N TRP A 407 -16.56 4.06 7.80
CA TRP A 407 -17.65 5.04 7.81
C TRP A 407 -19.04 4.38 7.81
N LEU A 408 -19.14 3.10 7.41
CA LEU A 408 -20.39 2.37 7.29
C LEU A 408 -20.88 1.85 8.66
N ASP A 409 -19.98 1.72 9.64
CA ASP A 409 -20.30 1.17 10.96
C ASP A 409 -21.40 1.99 11.67
N ARG A 410 -21.42 3.32 11.51
CA ARG A 410 -22.49 4.17 12.04
C ARG A 410 -23.86 3.79 11.46
N PHE A 411 -23.95 3.61 10.15
CA PHE A 411 -25.21 3.24 9.49
C PHE A 411 -25.66 1.84 9.90
N LYS A 412 -24.73 0.88 9.98
CA LYS A 412 -25.01 -0.47 10.46
C LYS A 412 -25.52 -0.49 11.89
N ALA A 413 -24.92 0.30 12.79
CA ALA A 413 -25.39 0.43 14.15
C ALA A 413 -26.81 1.00 14.18
N THR A 414 -27.07 2.11 13.48
CA THR A 414 -28.41 2.72 13.42
C THR A 414 -29.49 1.75 12.91
N VAL A 415 -29.19 0.99 11.86
CA VAL A 415 -30.12 -0.03 11.33
C VAL A 415 -30.32 -1.18 12.31
N SER A 416 -29.23 -1.70 12.90
CA SER A 416 -29.29 -2.79 13.88
C SER A 416 -30.09 -2.40 15.11
N ASP A 417 -29.77 -1.26 15.71
CA ASP A 417 -30.39 -0.76 16.94
C ASP A 417 -31.90 -0.57 16.74
N TYR A 418 -32.30 0.09 15.64
CA TYR A 418 -33.71 0.28 15.34
C TYR A 418 -34.46 -1.04 15.16
N ILE A 419 -33.89 -2.00 14.42
CA ILE A 419 -34.52 -3.29 14.18
C ILE A 419 -34.66 -4.07 15.49
N ILE A 420 -33.58 -4.17 16.27
CA ILE A 420 -33.58 -4.88 17.55
C ILE A 420 -34.62 -4.26 18.50
N ASP A 421 -34.57 -2.94 18.72
CA ASP A 421 -35.48 -2.25 19.64
C ASP A 421 -36.94 -2.40 19.22
N THR A 422 -37.21 -2.30 17.91
CA THR A 422 -38.56 -2.44 17.36
C THR A 422 -39.09 -3.86 17.57
N LEU A 423 -38.29 -4.88 17.23
CA LEU A 423 -38.67 -6.28 17.36
C LEU A 423 -38.81 -6.72 18.83
N VAL A 424 -37.90 -6.29 19.70
CA VAL A 424 -37.98 -6.51 21.16
C VAL A 424 -39.22 -5.84 21.74
N SER A 425 -39.48 -4.58 21.38
CA SER A 425 -40.66 -3.88 21.88
C SER A 425 -41.96 -4.51 21.38
N TYR A 426 -42.03 -4.90 20.10
CA TYR A 426 -43.23 -5.51 19.54
C TYR A 426 -43.52 -6.87 20.16
N SER A 427 -42.50 -7.73 20.26
CA SER A 427 -42.64 -9.07 20.85
C SER A 427 -43.03 -9.02 22.32
N THR A 428 -42.51 -8.05 23.09
CA THR A 428 -42.87 -7.89 24.50
C THR A 428 -44.32 -7.45 24.70
N ILE A 429 -44.86 -6.60 23.81
CA ILE A 429 -46.18 -6.00 23.97
C ILE A 429 -47.28 -6.84 23.30
N SER A 430 -46.97 -7.43 22.15
CA SER A 430 -47.99 -7.92 21.20
C SER A 430 -47.89 -9.40 20.85
N VAL A 431 -46.81 -10.10 21.23
CA VAL A 431 -46.62 -11.51 20.88
C VAL A 431 -46.83 -12.39 22.11
N ASN A 432 -47.78 -13.32 21.99
CA ASN A 432 -47.95 -14.39 22.97
C ASN A 432 -47.20 -15.64 22.49
N THR A 433 -46.10 -15.99 23.16
CA THR A 433 -45.25 -17.12 22.76
C THR A 433 -45.94 -18.49 22.80
N ILE A 434 -47.04 -18.63 23.54
CA ILE A 434 -47.83 -19.87 23.60
C ILE A 434 -48.77 -19.96 22.39
N MET A 435 -49.43 -18.85 22.03
CA MET A 435 -50.38 -18.83 20.91
C MET A 435 -49.69 -18.67 19.55
N GLU A 436 -48.53 -18.00 19.53
CA GLU A 436 -47.80 -17.63 18.31
C GLU A 436 -46.30 -17.99 18.36
N PRO A 437 -45.94 -19.25 18.66
CA PRO A 437 -44.55 -19.65 18.79
C PRO A 437 -43.73 -19.43 17.51
N ASP A 438 -44.32 -19.61 16.33
CA ASP A 438 -43.62 -19.45 15.05
C ASP A 438 -43.23 -17.98 14.77
N LEU A 439 -44.08 -17.02 15.15
CA LEU A 439 -43.75 -15.60 15.04
C LEU A 439 -42.66 -15.23 16.07
N ALA A 440 -42.75 -15.74 17.29
CA ALA A 440 -41.72 -15.54 18.31
C ALA A 440 -40.35 -16.06 17.86
N LEU A 441 -40.29 -17.23 17.19
CA LEU A 441 -39.06 -17.76 16.60
C LEU A 441 -38.53 -16.86 15.49
N GLN A 442 -39.37 -16.41 14.56
CA GLN A 442 -38.96 -15.50 13.48
C GLN A 442 -38.38 -14.19 14.01
N ILE A 443 -38.99 -13.63 15.07
CA ILE A 443 -38.47 -12.44 15.74
C ILE A 443 -37.14 -12.74 16.42
N ALA A 444 -37.03 -13.83 17.18
CA ALA A 444 -35.79 -14.22 17.85
C ALA A 444 -34.64 -14.42 16.86
N ASP A 445 -34.91 -15.09 15.73
CA ASP A 445 -33.91 -15.33 14.67
C ASP A 445 -33.49 -14.03 14.00
N SER A 446 -34.45 -13.15 13.71
CA SER A 446 -34.14 -11.83 13.16
C SER A 446 -33.32 -10.97 14.11
N ILE A 447 -33.60 -10.96 15.42
CA ILE A 447 -32.75 -10.26 16.39
C ILE A 447 -31.35 -10.88 16.43
N SER A 448 -31.24 -12.21 16.41
CA SER A 448 -29.96 -12.94 16.44
C SER A 448 -29.08 -12.72 15.20
N VAL A 449 -29.66 -12.28 14.07
CA VAL A 449 -28.89 -11.86 12.88
C VAL A 449 -28.04 -10.63 13.18
N PHE A 450 -28.54 -9.69 13.99
CA PHE A 450 -27.83 -8.44 14.34
C PHE A 450 -27.09 -8.55 15.66
N ASP A 451 -27.64 -9.28 16.63
CA ASP A 451 -27.05 -9.51 17.95
C ASP A 451 -27.22 -10.96 18.39
N GLN A 452 -26.19 -11.77 18.15
CA GLN A 452 -26.16 -13.20 18.52
C GLN A 452 -26.21 -13.42 20.05
N LEU A 453 -25.79 -12.42 20.84
CA LEU A 453 -25.72 -12.49 22.30
C LEU A 453 -26.87 -11.74 22.97
N ASN A 454 -27.97 -11.54 22.24
CA ASN A 454 -29.18 -10.93 22.76
C ASN A 454 -29.96 -11.88 23.68
N GLU A 455 -30.04 -11.56 24.97
CA GLU A 455 -30.75 -12.39 25.96
C GLU A 455 -32.26 -12.45 25.71
N HIS A 456 -32.88 -11.39 25.16
CA HIS A 456 -34.30 -11.37 24.85
C HIS A 456 -34.63 -12.31 23.69
N ALA A 457 -33.80 -12.33 22.65
CA ALA A 457 -33.92 -13.31 21.57
C ALA A 457 -33.79 -14.75 22.08
N LEU A 458 -32.85 -15.00 23.00
CA LEU A 458 -32.72 -16.31 23.65
C LEU A 458 -34.00 -16.70 24.41
N GLN A 459 -34.55 -15.78 25.20
CA GLN A 459 -35.79 -15.95 25.96
C GLN A 459 -36.98 -16.30 25.06
N LEU A 460 -37.19 -15.54 23.98
CA LEU A 460 -38.24 -15.80 23.01
C LEU A 460 -38.09 -17.19 22.39
N ARG A 461 -36.88 -17.55 21.98
CA ARG A 461 -36.58 -18.84 21.34
C ARG A 461 -36.86 -20.03 22.28
N ILE A 462 -36.42 -19.94 23.54
CA ILE A 462 -36.68 -20.98 24.55
C ILE A 462 -38.18 -21.13 24.80
N ASN A 463 -38.89 -20.01 25.00
CA ASN A 463 -40.33 -20.02 25.27
C ASN A 463 -41.13 -20.60 24.11
N ALA A 464 -40.81 -20.20 22.88
CA ALA A 464 -41.48 -20.69 21.68
C ALA A 464 -41.23 -22.20 21.47
N TYR A 465 -40.00 -22.67 21.62
CA TYR A 465 -39.71 -24.10 21.55
C TYR A 465 -40.38 -24.90 22.66
N ALA A 466 -40.48 -24.35 23.87
CA ALA A 466 -41.21 -24.98 24.96
C ALA A 466 -42.71 -25.09 24.66
N ALA A 467 -43.34 -24.03 24.10
CA ALA A 467 -44.73 -24.05 23.66
C ALA A 467 -44.98 -25.08 22.54
N LEU A 468 -44.00 -25.30 21.66
CA LEU A 468 -44.04 -26.33 20.62
C LEU A 468 -43.71 -27.76 21.12
N GLY A 469 -43.43 -27.94 22.42
CA GLY A 469 -42.99 -29.23 22.99
C GLY A 469 -41.57 -29.67 22.57
N LYS A 470 -40.81 -28.79 21.89
CA LYS A 470 -39.46 -29.03 21.37
C LYS A 470 -38.39 -28.71 22.42
N HIS A 471 -38.48 -29.31 23.60
CA HIS A 471 -37.57 -29.02 24.74
C HIS A 471 -36.09 -29.25 24.44
N SER A 472 -35.76 -30.21 23.56
CA SER A 472 -34.39 -30.44 23.12
C SER A 472 -33.81 -29.24 22.36
N LEU A 473 -34.59 -28.60 21.49
CA LEU A 473 -34.17 -27.42 20.74
C LEU A 473 -34.03 -26.19 21.65
N ALA A 474 -34.91 -26.04 22.64
CA ALA A 474 -34.79 -24.99 23.66
C ALA A 474 -33.45 -25.11 24.41
N LYS A 475 -33.12 -26.33 24.88
CA LYS A 475 -31.86 -26.60 25.58
C LYS A 475 -30.64 -26.36 24.69
N LYS A 476 -30.66 -26.84 23.44
CA LYS A 476 -29.59 -26.59 22.47
C LYS A 476 -29.37 -25.10 22.19
N SER A 477 -30.45 -24.32 22.10
CA SER A 477 -30.38 -22.87 21.89
C SER A 477 -29.61 -22.18 23.04
N TYR A 478 -29.93 -22.56 24.28
CA TYR A 478 -29.22 -22.06 25.47
C TYR A 478 -27.75 -22.50 25.52
N GLU A 479 -27.46 -23.76 25.21
CA GLU A 479 -26.07 -24.26 25.17
C GLU A 479 -25.24 -23.56 24.09
N LYS A 480 -25.83 -23.29 22.92
CA LYS A 480 -25.19 -22.51 21.86
C LYS A 480 -24.88 -21.09 22.34
N PHE A 481 -25.88 -20.39 22.88
CA PHE A 481 -25.72 -19.04 23.40
C PHE A 481 -24.64 -18.95 24.47
N THR A 482 -24.69 -19.82 25.48
CA THR A 482 -23.70 -19.79 26.59
C THR A 482 -22.28 -20.08 26.12
N LYS A 483 -22.12 -20.95 25.11
CA LYS A 483 -20.84 -21.20 24.46
C LYS A 483 -20.33 -19.99 23.69
N GLU A 484 -21.21 -19.32 22.93
CA GLU A 484 -20.87 -18.09 22.19
C GLU A 484 -20.55 -16.94 23.15
N TYR A 485 -21.32 -16.78 24.22
CA TYR A 485 -21.08 -15.82 25.29
C TYR A 485 -19.71 -16.05 25.95
N LEU A 486 -19.38 -17.30 26.30
CA LEU A 486 -18.07 -17.65 26.85
C LEU A 486 -16.93 -17.36 25.87
N ASN A 487 -17.13 -17.59 24.57
CA ASN A 487 -16.12 -17.31 23.56
C ASN A 487 -15.90 -15.79 23.37
N ALA A 488 -16.97 -15.00 23.43
CA ALA A 488 -16.92 -13.55 23.24
C ALA A 488 -16.34 -12.83 24.47
N TYR A 489 -16.82 -13.16 25.67
CA TYR A 489 -16.50 -12.44 26.90
C TYR A 489 -15.45 -13.13 27.78
N GLY A 490 -15.17 -14.42 27.54
CA GLY A 490 -14.19 -15.18 28.33
C GLY A 490 -14.66 -15.57 29.73
N GLU A 491 -15.94 -15.39 30.03
CA GLU A 491 -16.58 -15.75 31.29
C GLU A 491 -17.86 -16.56 31.06
N LYS A 492 -18.28 -17.31 32.08
CA LYS A 492 -19.51 -18.11 31.98
C LYS A 492 -20.71 -17.19 32.06
N PHE A 493 -21.73 -17.49 31.25
CA PHE A 493 -23.03 -16.85 31.37
C PHE A 493 -23.63 -17.12 32.76
N ASN A 494 -24.17 -16.09 33.39
CA ASN A 494 -24.56 -16.10 34.80
C ASN A 494 -25.98 -16.64 35.04
N LYS A 495 -26.87 -16.55 34.04
CA LYS A 495 -28.23 -17.10 34.10
C LYS A 495 -28.25 -18.56 33.65
N SER A 496 -28.95 -19.39 34.39
CA SER A 496 -29.22 -20.79 34.11
C SER A 496 -30.33 -20.96 33.07
N PHE A 497 -30.49 -22.15 32.50
CA PHE A 497 -31.59 -22.46 31.57
C PHE A 497 -32.98 -22.24 32.21
N THR A 498 -33.11 -22.50 33.52
CA THR A 498 -34.37 -22.33 34.25
C THR A 498 -34.77 -20.89 34.45
N ASP A 499 -33.83 -19.94 34.37
CA ASP A 499 -34.13 -18.50 34.47
C ASP A 499 -34.86 -17.97 33.22
N PHE A 500 -34.91 -18.76 32.15
CA PHE A 500 -35.58 -18.45 30.89
C PHE A 500 -36.87 -19.23 30.68
N ARG A 501 -37.48 -19.83 31.71
CA ARG A 501 -38.62 -20.73 31.55
C ARG A 501 -39.93 -20.19 32.13
#